data_AF-A0A1Y2FK49-F1
#
_entry.id   AF-A0A1Y2FK49-F1
#
_cell.length_a   1.000
_cell.length_b   1.000
_cell.length_c   1.000
_cell.angle_alpha   90.00
_cell.angle_beta   90.00
_cell.angle_gamma   90.00
#
_symmetry.space_group_name_H-M   'P 1'
#
loop_
_entity.id
_entity.type
_entity.pdbx_description
1 polymer ?
#
loop_
_entity_poly.entity_id
_entity_poly.type
_entity_poly.pdbx_seq_one_letter_code
_entity_poly.pdbx_strand_id
1 'polypeptide(L)'
;MVARILQSDNAMRLSPNHTALSDSNAELIAALKQSLATNDSATDDALLSEDRDEYEITLKLFFTPDTTAESRSEDVARCVDATIEQLKVKSVDLLILAFPGIVLDAEDEEDAFDEASLKDIAKVYQAAQDLVAQGKAKGLGVSEFSAARLKQLYDTAAEYNDAGLPTVNQINLKDCCVMPADLIALAKDRNIKLFTHGDLKEMLPQAQLDDLMVGTDAQTRFTAKWVSKVTCVVKSRGVVEFKGYAAMIES
;
A
#
# COMPACT_ATOMS: atom_id res chain seq x y z
N MET A 1 2.58 9.11 33.42
CA MET A 1 1.16 8.68 33.40
C MET A 1 1.01 7.93 32.09
N VAL A 2 0.86 6.62 32.19
CA VAL A 2 1.30 5.62 31.20
C VAL A 2 0.32 5.60 30.02
N ALA A 3 0.78 6.10 28.87
CA ALA A 3 0.14 5.90 27.58
C ALA A 3 -0.07 4.39 27.39
N ARG A 4 -1.32 3.96 27.19
CA ARG A 4 -1.62 2.60 26.73
C ARG A 4 -1.29 2.54 25.25
N ILE A 5 -0.02 2.32 25.04
CA ILE A 5 0.62 1.89 23.81
C ILE A 5 -0.10 0.61 23.32
N LEU A 6 -0.86 0.72 22.22
CA LEU A 6 -1.15 -0.43 21.35
C LEU A 6 0.19 -0.77 20.67
N GLN A 7 1.03 -1.54 21.36
CA GLN A 7 2.39 -1.95 21.00
C GLN A 7 3.17 -1.02 20.05
N SER A 8 3.90 -0.08 20.66
CA SER A 8 5.16 0.44 20.15
C SER A 8 6.16 -0.70 20.24
N ASP A 9 6.22 -1.47 19.16
CA ASP A 9 7.37 -2.17 18.59
C ASP A 9 6.78 -3.20 17.64
N ASN A 10 6.97 -2.97 16.33
CA ASN A 10 6.75 -3.89 15.21
C ASN A 10 5.76 -5.05 15.47
N ALA A 11 4.47 -4.81 15.25
CA ALA A 11 3.55 -5.89 14.98
C ALA A 11 2.48 -5.40 14.00
N MET A 12 2.90 -5.24 12.74
CA MET A 12 1.97 -5.44 11.64
C MET A 12 1.37 -6.87 11.85
N ARG A 13 0.09 -7.11 11.55
CA ARG A 13 -0.48 -8.48 11.65
C ARG A 13 -1.38 -8.69 10.47
N LEU A 14 -1.01 -9.63 9.62
CA LEU A 14 -1.76 -9.96 8.42
C LEU A 14 -2.78 -11.08 8.75
N SER A 15 -4.08 -10.78 8.68
CA SER A 15 -5.14 -11.79 8.85
C SER A 15 -5.56 -12.40 7.50
N PRO A 16 -5.62 -13.74 7.35
CA PRO A 16 -6.16 -14.38 6.15
C PRO A 16 -7.69 -14.28 6.11
N ASN A 17 -8.25 -13.84 4.98
CA ASN A 17 -9.69 -13.97 4.70
C ASN A 17 -9.99 -14.12 3.19
N HIS A 18 -11.00 -14.93 2.89
CA HIS A 18 -11.57 -15.14 1.56
C HIS A 18 -13.04 -14.70 1.56
N THR A 19 -13.40 -13.57 0.91
CA THR A 19 -14.76 -13.36 0.38
C THR A 19 -14.84 -12.21 -0.66
N ALA A 20 -15.94 -12.17 -1.41
CA ALA A 20 -16.16 -11.34 -2.60
C ALA A 20 -16.23 -9.82 -2.33
N LEU A 21 -15.89 -9.04 -3.38
CA LEU A 21 -15.96 -7.58 -3.48
C LEU A 21 -17.33 -7.03 -3.00
N SER A 22 -17.36 -6.48 -1.79
CA SER A 22 -18.39 -5.52 -1.37
C SER A 22 -17.82 -4.10 -1.42
N ASP A 23 -18.66 -3.09 -1.65
CA ASP A 23 -18.31 -1.65 -1.52
C ASP A 23 -17.92 -1.23 -0.08
N SER A 24 -17.64 -2.20 0.79
CA SER A 24 -17.20 -2.02 2.16
C SER A 24 -15.84 -2.68 2.33
N ASN A 25 -14.93 -2.02 3.03
CA ASN A 25 -13.65 -2.58 3.46
C ASN A 25 -13.82 -3.64 4.57
N ALA A 26 -14.84 -4.50 4.46
CA ALA A 26 -15.23 -5.48 5.47
C ALA A 26 -14.08 -6.41 5.86
N GLU A 27 -13.25 -6.84 4.89
CA GLU A 27 -12.09 -7.68 5.15
C GLU A 27 -11.01 -6.94 5.96
N LEU A 28 -10.74 -5.67 5.64
CA LEU A 28 -9.83 -4.82 6.41
C LEU A 28 -10.37 -4.62 7.82
N ILE A 29 -11.65 -4.22 7.97
CA ILE A 29 -12.26 -4.00 9.28
C ILE A 29 -12.26 -5.28 10.11
N ALA A 30 -12.53 -6.44 9.51
CA ALA A 30 -12.45 -7.73 10.18
C ALA A 30 -11.01 -8.04 10.65
N ALA A 31 -10.01 -7.81 9.80
CA ALA A 31 -8.59 -7.99 10.14
C ALA A 31 -8.16 -7.08 11.30
N LEU A 32 -8.54 -5.80 11.26
CA LEU A 32 -8.23 -4.85 12.34
C LEU A 32 -8.93 -5.22 13.66
N LYS A 33 -10.21 -5.61 13.62
CA LYS A 33 -10.93 -6.09 14.82
C LYS A 33 -10.29 -7.34 15.41
N GLN A 34 -9.86 -8.28 14.57
CA GLN A 34 -9.16 -9.48 15.03
C GLN A 34 -7.84 -9.12 15.71
N SER A 35 -7.03 -8.25 15.10
CA SER A 35 -5.78 -7.77 15.67
C SER A 35 -5.97 -7.07 17.02
N LEU A 36 -7.02 -6.26 17.17
CA LEU A 36 -7.38 -5.59 18.44
C LEU A 36 -7.87 -6.56 19.52
N ALA A 37 -8.52 -7.66 19.13
CA ALA A 37 -9.08 -8.65 20.07
C ALA A 37 -8.02 -9.64 20.60
N THR A 38 -6.96 -9.91 19.84
CA THR A 38 -5.91 -10.85 20.24
C THR A 38 -4.86 -10.17 21.13
N ASN A 39 -4.88 -10.45 22.44
CA ASN A 39 -3.88 -9.99 23.42
C ASN A 39 -2.61 -10.84 23.51
N ASP A 40 -2.44 -11.86 22.66
CA ASP A 40 -1.40 -12.87 22.83
C ASP A 40 -0.54 -13.11 21.57
N SER A 41 0.66 -13.63 21.83
CA SER A 41 1.81 -13.83 20.93
C SER A 41 1.47 -14.28 19.51
N ALA A 42 2.26 -13.80 18.53
CA ALA A 42 2.22 -14.29 17.17
C ALA A 42 2.23 -15.82 17.18
N THR A 43 1.17 -16.45 16.68
CA THR A 43 1.19 -17.89 16.43
C THR A 43 2.32 -18.14 15.46
N ASP A 44 3.29 -18.96 15.85
CA ASP A 44 4.51 -19.22 15.08
C ASP A 44 4.24 -20.02 13.79
N ASP A 45 2.98 -20.32 13.52
CA ASP A 45 2.47 -20.95 12.31
C ASP A 45 2.87 -20.12 11.08
N ALA A 46 3.42 -20.82 10.09
CA ALA A 46 3.78 -20.21 8.82
C ALA A 46 2.51 -19.70 8.11
N LEU A 47 2.49 -18.41 7.76
CA LEU A 47 1.40 -17.80 6.99
C LEU A 47 1.33 -18.29 5.53
N LEU A 48 2.43 -18.87 5.05
CA LEU A 48 2.61 -19.36 3.69
C LEU A 48 3.00 -20.84 3.75
N SER A 49 2.43 -21.65 2.86
CA SER A 49 2.62 -23.12 2.88
C SER A 49 3.62 -23.64 1.84
N GLU A 50 3.81 -22.92 0.74
CA GLU A 50 4.73 -23.26 -0.36
C GLU A 50 6.12 -22.64 -0.14
N ASP A 51 7.08 -22.99 -1.01
CA ASP A 51 8.40 -22.35 -1.04
C ASP A 51 8.31 -20.88 -1.48
N ARG A 52 9.21 -20.02 -0.97
CA ARG A 52 9.23 -18.58 -1.29
C ARG A 52 9.19 -18.28 -2.80
N ASP A 53 9.88 -19.08 -3.61
CA ASP A 53 9.99 -18.85 -5.05
C ASP A 53 8.68 -19.11 -5.81
N GLU A 54 7.77 -19.88 -5.22
CA GLU A 54 6.43 -20.11 -5.76
C GLU A 54 5.50 -18.91 -5.58
N TYR A 55 5.85 -17.94 -4.73
CA TYR A 55 5.00 -16.77 -4.50
C TYR A 55 5.40 -15.55 -5.32
N GLU A 56 4.37 -14.84 -5.76
CA GLU A 56 4.42 -13.42 -6.08
C GLU A 56 3.75 -12.65 -4.94
N ILE A 57 4.55 -11.88 -4.19
CA ILE A 57 4.11 -11.10 -3.03
C ILE A 57 4.02 -9.63 -3.42
N THR A 58 2.79 -9.10 -3.42
CA THR A 58 2.52 -7.67 -3.61
C THR A 58 2.14 -7.02 -2.29
N LEU A 59 2.85 -5.97 -1.90
CA LEU A 59 2.47 -5.08 -0.81
C LEU A 59 2.00 -3.74 -1.38
N LYS A 60 0.79 -3.33 -1.05
CA LYS A 60 0.24 -2.01 -1.39
C LYS A 60 0.08 -1.18 -0.13
N LEU A 61 0.70 -0.01 -0.10
CA LEU A 61 0.63 0.95 0.99
C LEU A 61 -0.27 2.13 0.59
N PHE A 62 -1.31 2.35 1.37
CA PHE A 62 -2.28 3.42 1.21
C PHE A 62 -2.01 4.48 2.27
N PHE A 63 -1.53 5.64 1.86
CA PHE A 63 -1.34 6.76 2.77
C PHE A 63 -2.66 7.48 3.03
N THR A 64 -2.83 7.99 4.24
CA THR A 64 -3.98 8.83 4.58
C THR A 64 -3.67 10.32 4.39
N PRO A 65 -4.70 11.18 4.34
CA PRO A 65 -4.54 12.62 4.47
C PRO A 65 -3.81 12.98 5.78
N ASP A 66 -3.25 14.19 5.86
CA ASP A 66 -2.66 14.75 7.10
C ASP A 66 -1.37 14.09 7.61
N THR A 67 -0.57 13.52 6.70
CA THR A 67 0.77 13.00 7.00
C THR A 67 1.82 13.64 6.07
N THR A 68 2.94 14.10 6.62
CA THR A 68 4.00 14.75 5.83
C THR A 68 4.78 13.74 4.98
N ALA A 69 5.47 14.22 3.95
CA ALA A 69 6.32 13.39 3.11
C ALA A 69 7.43 12.70 3.91
N GLU A 70 7.99 13.36 4.94
CA GLU A 70 8.98 12.78 5.86
C GLU A 70 8.41 11.56 6.58
N SER A 71 7.26 11.72 7.24
CA SER A 71 6.64 10.62 7.99
C SER A 71 6.27 9.47 7.06
N ARG A 72 5.70 9.77 5.88
CA ARG A 72 5.38 8.75 4.86
C ARG A 72 6.63 7.98 4.40
N SER A 73 7.76 8.66 4.23
CA SER A 73 9.02 8.03 3.83
C SER A 73 9.51 7.03 4.87
N GLU A 74 9.42 7.37 6.15
CA GLU A 74 9.75 6.44 7.24
C GLU A 74 8.77 5.27 7.31
N ASP A 75 7.49 5.54 7.12
CA ASP A 75 6.42 4.53 7.13
C ASP A 75 6.56 3.49 6.03
N VAL A 76 7.07 3.87 4.84
CA VAL A 76 7.37 2.93 3.76
C VAL A 76 8.34 1.83 4.23
N ALA A 77 9.45 2.23 4.86
CA ALA A 77 10.44 1.30 5.36
C ALA A 77 9.88 0.42 6.49
N ARG A 78 9.19 1.03 7.47
CA ARG A 78 8.59 0.31 8.59
C ARG A 78 7.56 -0.73 8.12
N CYS A 79 6.69 -0.36 7.17
CA CYS A 79 5.66 -1.26 6.67
C CYS A 79 6.27 -2.46 5.91
N VAL A 80 7.30 -2.23 5.09
CA VAL A 80 7.97 -3.30 4.35
C VAL A 80 8.71 -4.25 5.30
N ASP A 81 9.44 -3.70 6.28
CA ASP A 81 10.17 -4.51 7.26
C ASP A 81 9.23 -5.40 8.07
N ALA A 82 8.12 -4.84 8.54
CA ALA A 82 7.13 -5.62 9.27
C ALA A 82 6.47 -6.71 8.39
N THR A 83 6.28 -6.44 7.08
CA THR A 83 5.78 -7.44 6.11
C THR A 83 6.74 -8.60 5.92
N ILE A 84 8.02 -8.28 5.75
CA ILE A 84 9.10 -9.25 5.59
C ILE A 84 9.18 -10.14 6.84
N GLU A 85 9.13 -9.54 8.03
CA GLU A 85 9.18 -10.23 9.31
C GLU A 85 8.00 -11.21 9.49
N GLN A 86 6.77 -10.77 9.24
CA GLN A 86 5.58 -11.62 9.40
C GLN A 86 5.49 -12.77 8.42
N LEU A 87 5.75 -12.49 7.14
CA LEU A 87 5.72 -13.52 6.12
C LEU A 87 6.96 -14.43 6.19
N LYS A 88 7.93 -14.10 7.05
CA LYS A 88 9.23 -14.80 7.19
C LYS A 88 9.94 -14.91 5.83
N VAL A 89 9.87 -13.84 5.02
CA VAL A 89 10.50 -13.74 3.69
C VAL A 89 11.69 -12.78 3.74
N LYS A 90 12.44 -12.64 2.64
CA LYS A 90 13.55 -11.66 2.54
C LYS A 90 13.16 -10.38 1.81
N SER A 91 12.16 -10.45 0.95
CA SER A 91 11.73 -9.35 0.10
C SER A 91 10.29 -9.55 -0.38
N VAL A 92 9.62 -8.45 -0.71
CA VAL A 92 8.40 -8.45 -1.52
C VAL A 92 8.75 -8.38 -3.00
N ASP A 93 7.89 -8.92 -3.87
CA ASP A 93 8.12 -8.88 -5.32
C ASP A 93 7.69 -7.54 -5.92
N LEU A 94 6.64 -6.94 -5.39
CA LEU A 94 6.13 -5.64 -5.82
C LEU A 94 5.66 -4.79 -4.63
N LEU A 95 6.14 -3.56 -4.53
CA LEU A 95 5.65 -2.54 -3.61
C LEU A 95 4.89 -1.45 -4.39
N ILE A 96 3.63 -1.22 -4.03
CA ILE A 96 2.76 -0.22 -4.68
C ILE A 96 2.45 0.89 -3.68
N LEU A 97 2.69 2.14 -4.08
CA LEU A 97 2.34 3.32 -3.28
C LEU A 97 1.04 3.95 -3.80
N ALA A 98 0.06 4.10 -2.91
CA ALA A 98 -1.20 4.79 -3.17
C ALA A 98 -1.28 6.04 -2.29
N PHE A 99 -1.26 7.22 -2.92
CA PHE A 99 -1.27 8.50 -2.25
C PHE A 99 -2.72 9.04 -2.12
N PRO A 100 -3.04 9.77 -1.05
CA PRO A 100 -4.38 10.31 -0.84
C PRO A 100 -4.69 11.37 -1.89
N GLY A 101 -5.95 11.42 -2.33
CA GLY A 101 -6.43 12.41 -3.30
C GLY A 101 -5.98 12.17 -4.74
N ILE A 102 -5.12 11.19 -5.01
CA ILE A 102 -4.79 10.78 -6.37
C ILE A 102 -5.79 9.72 -6.81
N VAL A 103 -6.63 10.09 -7.76
CA VAL A 103 -7.56 9.20 -8.46
C VAL A 103 -7.34 9.41 -9.95
N LEU A 104 -7.40 8.34 -10.74
CA LEU A 104 -7.40 8.48 -12.19
C LEU A 104 -8.81 8.84 -12.62
N ASP A 105 -8.98 10.05 -13.13
CA ASP A 105 -10.23 10.46 -13.76
C ASP A 105 -9.89 10.83 -15.21
N ALA A 106 -10.47 10.10 -16.16
CA ALA A 106 -10.20 10.29 -17.58
C ALA A 106 -10.75 11.62 -18.14
N GLU A 107 -11.57 12.33 -17.36
CA GLU A 107 -12.19 13.60 -17.74
C GLU A 107 -11.51 14.83 -17.09
N ASP A 108 -10.50 14.64 -16.23
CA ASP A 108 -9.88 15.73 -15.48
C ASP A 108 -8.75 16.41 -16.27
N GLU A 109 -8.90 17.71 -16.54
CA GLU A 109 -7.97 18.47 -17.40
C GLU A 109 -6.67 18.87 -16.68
N GLU A 110 -6.66 18.90 -15.34
CA GLU A 110 -5.49 19.22 -14.49
C GLU A 110 -4.78 17.96 -13.98
N ASP A 111 -4.25 17.22 -14.94
CA ASP A 111 -3.80 15.86 -14.72
C ASP A 111 -2.33 15.75 -14.30
N ALA A 112 -1.68 16.85 -13.91
CA ALA A 112 -0.27 16.91 -13.53
C ALA A 112 -0.08 17.37 -12.07
N PHE A 113 1.03 16.99 -11.43
CA PHE A 113 1.41 17.54 -10.14
C PHE A 113 1.97 18.95 -10.29
N ASP A 114 1.63 19.83 -9.34
CA ASP A 114 2.41 21.03 -9.09
C ASP A 114 3.80 20.68 -8.52
N GLU A 115 4.70 21.66 -8.48
CA GLU A 115 6.09 21.47 -8.08
C GLU A 115 6.23 20.96 -6.62
N ALA A 116 5.39 21.47 -5.72
CA ALA A 116 5.43 21.08 -4.30
C ALA A 116 4.97 19.64 -4.11
N SER A 117 3.85 19.27 -4.74
CA SER A 117 3.27 17.92 -4.70
C SER A 117 4.20 16.91 -5.34
N LEU A 118 4.80 17.24 -6.49
CA LEU A 118 5.78 16.37 -7.15
C LEU A 118 6.98 16.11 -6.23
N LYS A 119 7.50 17.16 -5.56
CA LYS A 119 8.64 17.03 -4.64
C LYS A 119 8.31 16.11 -3.47
N ASP A 120 7.13 16.25 -2.87
CA ASP A 120 6.69 15.41 -1.76
C ASP A 120 6.49 13.95 -2.17
N ILE A 121 5.85 13.71 -3.31
CA ILE A 121 5.64 12.37 -3.87
C ILE A 121 6.99 11.72 -4.22
N ALA A 122 7.87 12.45 -4.90
CA ALA A 122 9.19 11.98 -5.27
C ALA A 122 10.01 11.61 -4.03
N LYS A 123 9.97 12.42 -2.97
CA LYS A 123 10.65 12.10 -1.70
C LYS A 123 10.18 10.78 -1.09
N VAL A 124 8.87 10.53 -1.04
CA VAL A 124 8.33 9.26 -0.54
C VAL A 124 8.72 8.09 -1.47
N TYR A 125 8.72 8.33 -2.78
CA TYR A 125 9.12 7.33 -3.77
C TYR A 125 10.60 6.95 -3.67
N GLN A 126 11.48 7.92 -3.40
CA GLN A 126 12.91 7.68 -3.17
C GLN A 126 13.14 6.72 -1.99
N ALA A 127 12.37 6.86 -0.91
CA ALA A 127 12.43 5.92 0.21
C ALA A 127 12.07 4.47 -0.22
N ALA A 128 11.18 4.30 -1.19
CA ALA A 128 10.89 3.00 -1.79
C ALA A 128 12.03 2.52 -2.71
N GLN A 129 12.70 3.42 -3.45
CA GLN A 129 13.89 3.07 -4.25
C GLN A 129 15.05 2.58 -3.37
N ASP A 130 15.23 3.17 -2.19
CA ASP A 130 16.21 2.71 -1.22
C ASP A 130 15.94 1.27 -0.76
N LEU A 131 14.68 0.86 -0.66
CA LEU A 131 14.32 -0.52 -0.34
C LEU A 131 14.63 -1.50 -1.49
N VAL A 132 14.58 -1.03 -2.73
CA VAL A 132 15.07 -1.81 -3.89
C VAL A 132 16.58 -1.98 -3.82
N ALA A 133 17.31 -0.90 -3.53
CA ALA A 133 18.77 -0.96 -3.37
C ALA A 133 19.19 -1.88 -2.21
N GLN A 134 18.38 -1.96 -1.15
CA GLN A 134 18.57 -2.89 -0.03
C GLN A 134 18.12 -4.33 -0.32
N GLY A 135 17.48 -4.60 -1.48
CA GLY A 135 16.96 -5.91 -1.85
C GLY A 135 15.69 -6.33 -1.11
N LYS A 136 15.00 -5.40 -0.43
CA LYS A 136 13.76 -5.64 0.32
C LYS A 136 12.52 -5.58 -0.57
N ALA A 137 12.59 -4.90 -1.72
CA ALA A 137 11.58 -4.92 -2.77
C ALA A 137 12.24 -5.20 -4.13
N LYS A 138 11.61 -6.03 -4.97
CA LYS A 138 12.15 -6.32 -6.32
C LYS A 138 11.67 -5.35 -7.39
N GLY A 139 10.46 -4.83 -7.25
CA GLY A 139 9.85 -3.87 -8.16
C GLY A 139 8.98 -2.88 -7.41
N LEU A 140 8.83 -1.69 -7.99
CA LEU A 140 7.99 -0.63 -7.46
C LEU A 140 6.86 -0.30 -8.42
N GLY A 141 5.78 0.23 -7.86
CA GLY A 141 4.65 0.75 -8.61
C GLY A 141 3.91 1.84 -7.87
N VAL A 142 2.97 2.46 -8.58
CA VAL A 142 2.05 3.47 -8.06
C VAL A 142 0.61 3.07 -8.35
N SER A 143 -0.35 3.78 -7.75
CA SER A 143 -1.78 3.58 -8.00
C SER A 143 -2.40 4.90 -8.45
N GLU A 144 -3.26 4.84 -9.46
CA GLU A 144 -4.13 5.92 -9.92
C GLU A 144 -3.42 7.10 -10.62
N PHE A 145 -2.20 6.89 -11.12
CA PHE A 145 -1.48 7.98 -11.79
C PHE A 145 -1.95 8.13 -13.24
N SER A 146 -2.29 9.36 -13.64
CA SER A 146 -2.48 9.76 -15.04
C SER A 146 -1.16 9.65 -15.82
N ALA A 147 -1.21 9.79 -17.15
CA ALA A 147 0.00 9.79 -17.98
C ALA A 147 0.96 10.92 -17.56
N ALA A 148 0.45 12.12 -17.30
CA ALA A 148 1.25 13.27 -16.92
C ALA A 148 1.91 13.09 -15.53
N ARG A 149 1.13 12.71 -14.50
CA ARG A 149 1.65 12.41 -13.15
C ARG A 149 2.67 11.29 -13.17
N LEU A 150 2.41 10.20 -13.91
CA LEU A 150 3.32 9.06 -14.02
C LEU A 150 4.63 9.47 -14.70
N LYS A 151 4.56 10.27 -15.76
CA LYS A 151 5.74 10.77 -16.47
C LYS A 151 6.58 11.67 -15.57
N GLN A 152 5.97 12.62 -14.87
CA GLN A 152 6.67 13.51 -13.93
C GLN A 152 7.42 12.70 -12.87
N LEU A 153 6.73 11.75 -12.22
CA LEU A 153 7.35 10.90 -11.21
C LEU A 153 8.48 10.05 -11.80
N TYR A 154 8.26 9.43 -12.97
CA TYR A 154 9.26 8.57 -13.60
C TYR A 154 10.55 9.34 -13.90
N ASP A 155 10.44 10.52 -14.52
CA ASP A 155 11.59 11.34 -14.88
C ASP A 155 12.31 11.84 -13.61
N THR A 156 11.59 12.34 -12.61
CA THR A 156 12.19 12.77 -11.33
C THR A 156 12.83 11.62 -10.53
N ALA A 157 12.22 10.43 -10.53
CA ALA A 157 12.78 9.25 -9.87
C ALA A 157 14.06 8.78 -10.57
N ALA A 158 14.10 8.81 -11.90
CA ALA A 158 15.27 8.45 -12.69
C ALA A 158 16.46 9.39 -12.48
N GLU A 159 16.23 10.67 -12.18
CA GLU A 159 17.29 11.61 -11.80
C GLU A 159 17.94 11.24 -10.46
N TYR A 160 17.17 10.65 -9.54
CA TYR A 160 17.68 10.22 -8.25
C TYR A 160 18.39 8.86 -8.33
N ASN A 161 17.70 7.85 -8.89
CA ASN A 161 18.19 6.49 -9.04
C ASN A 161 17.45 5.80 -10.18
N ASP A 162 18.17 5.24 -11.15
CA ASP A 162 17.57 4.50 -12.27
C ASP A 162 17.15 3.07 -11.87
N ALA A 163 17.59 2.58 -10.70
CA ALA A 163 17.04 1.40 -10.07
C ALA A 163 15.72 1.72 -9.34
N GLY A 164 14.74 0.84 -9.48
CA GLY A 164 13.44 0.99 -8.81
C GLY A 164 12.53 2.04 -9.44
N LEU A 165 12.59 2.25 -10.77
CA LEU A 165 11.58 3.06 -11.46
C LEU A 165 10.20 2.41 -11.40
N PRO A 166 9.11 3.17 -11.61
CA PRO A 166 7.76 2.60 -11.65
C PRO A 166 7.67 1.52 -12.73
N THR A 167 7.40 0.29 -12.32
CA THR A 167 7.18 -0.86 -13.22
C THR A 167 5.71 -1.25 -13.31
N VAL A 168 4.88 -0.74 -12.40
CA VAL A 168 3.44 -0.97 -12.34
C VAL A 168 2.73 0.35 -12.06
N ASN A 169 1.62 0.59 -12.76
CA ASN A 169 0.62 1.57 -12.36
C ASN A 169 -0.73 0.85 -12.21
N GLN A 170 -1.28 0.86 -11.01
CA GLN A 170 -2.56 0.23 -10.71
C GLN A 170 -3.71 1.20 -10.95
N ILE A 171 -4.72 0.79 -11.71
CA ILE A 171 -5.89 1.58 -12.09
C ILE A 171 -7.17 0.96 -11.53
N ASN A 172 -8.08 1.76 -11.02
CA ASN A 172 -9.34 1.25 -10.49
C ASN A 172 -10.17 0.57 -11.59
N LEU A 173 -10.79 -0.56 -11.28
CA LEU A 173 -11.69 -1.28 -12.18
C LEU A 173 -12.87 -0.42 -12.64
N LYS A 174 -13.29 0.56 -11.83
CA LYS A 174 -14.38 1.49 -12.19
C LYS A 174 -13.97 2.38 -13.37
N ASP A 175 -12.67 2.63 -13.52
CA ASP A 175 -12.10 3.57 -14.48
C ASP A 175 -11.38 2.85 -15.65
N CYS A 176 -11.45 1.51 -15.72
CA CYS A 176 -10.72 0.72 -16.71
C CYS A 176 -11.44 0.53 -18.05
N CYS A 177 -12.69 1.01 -18.20
CA CYS A 177 -13.51 0.80 -19.40
C CYS A 177 -13.00 1.58 -20.62
N VAL A 178 -12.39 2.75 -20.42
CA VAL A 178 -11.74 3.55 -21.46
C VAL A 178 -10.42 4.07 -20.89
N MET A 179 -9.36 3.29 -21.08
CA MET A 179 -8.02 3.69 -20.67
C MET A 179 -7.49 4.82 -21.57
N PRO A 180 -6.96 5.93 -21.01
CA PRO A 180 -6.38 7.01 -21.80
C PRO A 180 -5.24 6.53 -22.72
N ALA A 181 -5.28 6.93 -24.00
CA ALA A 181 -4.36 6.44 -25.02
C ALA A 181 -2.90 6.85 -24.78
N ASP A 182 -2.70 8.03 -24.20
CA ASP A 182 -1.41 8.56 -23.77
C ASP A 182 -0.80 7.76 -22.61
N LEU A 183 -1.62 7.35 -21.62
CA LEU A 183 -1.18 6.48 -20.54
C LEU A 183 -0.76 5.11 -21.06
N ILE A 184 -1.52 4.52 -22.01
CA ILE A 184 -1.14 3.27 -22.68
C ILE A 184 0.19 3.44 -23.44
N ALA A 185 0.36 4.55 -24.16
CA ALA A 185 1.56 4.82 -24.94
C ALA A 185 2.80 4.96 -24.03
N LEU A 186 2.69 5.75 -22.97
CA LEU A 186 3.75 5.92 -21.96
C LEU A 186 4.10 4.60 -21.29
N ALA A 187 3.08 3.82 -20.90
CA ALA A 187 3.29 2.53 -20.24
C ALA A 187 4.03 1.54 -21.15
N LYS A 188 3.70 1.50 -22.45
CA LYS A 188 4.44 0.70 -23.44
C LYS A 188 5.87 1.19 -23.62
N ASP A 189 6.08 2.49 -23.77
CA ASP A 189 7.41 3.08 -23.98
C ASP A 189 8.35 2.79 -22.80
N ARG A 190 7.85 2.91 -21.57
CA ARG A 190 8.63 2.74 -20.34
C ARG A 190 8.55 1.33 -19.73
N ASN A 191 7.91 0.38 -20.42
CA ASN A 191 7.67 -0.99 -19.95
C ASN A 191 6.98 -1.07 -18.57
N ILE A 192 5.96 -0.23 -18.36
CA ILE A 192 5.14 -0.17 -17.16
C ILE A 192 3.90 -1.04 -17.39
N LYS A 193 3.61 -1.95 -16.47
CA LYS A 193 2.40 -2.77 -16.51
C LYS A 193 1.22 -1.98 -15.92
N LEU A 194 0.11 -1.97 -16.64
CA LEU A 194 -1.15 -1.40 -16.14
C LEU A 194 -1.99 -2.54 -15.55
N PHE A 195 -2.16 -2.54 -14.23
CA PHE A 195 -2.95 -3.55 -13.51
C PHE A 195 -4.24 -2.95 -12.99
N THR A 196 -5.30 -3.74 -12.91
CA THR A 196 -6.57 -3.28 -12.34
C THR A 196 -6.69 -3.60 -10.86
N HIS A 197 -7.33 -2.75 -10.07
CA HIS A 197 -7.68 -3.05 -8.68
C HIS A 197 -9.11 -2.61 -8.33
N GLY A 198 -9.68 -3.20 -7.28
CA GLY A 198 -11.02 -2.86 -6.77
C GLY A 198 -10.98 -2.21 -5.38
N ASP A 199 -9.90 -1.49 -5.06
CA ASP A 199 -9.76 -0.86 -3.74
C ASP A 199 -10.67 0.37 -3.63
N LEU A 200 -11.08 0.71 -2.40
CA LEU A 200 -11.80 1.95 -2.13
C LEU A 200 -10.85 3.15 -2.25
N LYS A 201 -11.41 4.33 -2.59
CA LYS A 201 -10.66 5.60 -2.63
C LYS A 201 -10.05 5.94 -1.27
N GLU A 202 -10.79 5.67 -0.19
CA GLU A 202 -10.32 5.83 1.18
C GLU A 202 -10.40 4.48 1.90
N MET A 203 -9.26 3.97 2.34
CA MET A 203 -9.18 2.62 2.92
C MET A 203 -9.74 2.55 4.34
N LEU A 204 -9.60 3.60 5.15
CA LEU A 204 -10.10 3.59 6.53
C LEU A 204 -10.67 4.96 6.89
N PRO A 205 -11.90 5.27 6.45
CA PRO A 205 -12.57 6.52 6.78
C PRO A 205 -12.68 6.73 8.29
N GLN A 206 -12.63 7.99 8.73
CA GLN A 206 -12.67 8.34 10.16
C GLN A 206 -13.85 7.69 10.90
N ALA A 207 -15.04 7.63 10.28
CA ALA A 207 -16.21 7.00 10.90
C ALA A 207 -15.99 5.49 11.18
N GLN A 208 -15.31 4.78 10.27
CA GLN A 208 -14.98 3.36 10.49
C GLN A 208 -13.88 3.19 11.54
N LEU A 209 -12.94 4.14 11.60
CA LEU A 209 -11.92 4.16 12.66
C LEU A 209 -12.56 4.42 14.03
N ASP A 210 -13.45 5.41 14.14
CA ASP A 210 -14.17 5.71 15.37
C ASP A 210 -14.96 4.48 15.86
N ASP A 211 -15.63 3.77 14.95
CA ASP A 211 -16.33 2.51 15.24
C ASP A 211 -15.39 1.39 15.70
N LEU A 212 -14.18 1.30 15.13
CA LEU A 212 -13.16 0.33 15.56
C LEU A 212 -12.63 0.63 16.96
N MET A 213 -12.56 1.92 17.32
CA MET A 213 -11.99 2.39 18.58
C MET A 213 -13.05 2.52 19.69
N VAL A 214 -14.31 2.12 19.44
CA VAL A 214 -15.37 2.06 20.47
C VAL A 214 -14.92 1.20 21.64
N GLY A 215 -14.89 1.79 22.84
CA GLY A 215 -14.41 1.14 24.07
C GLY A 215 -12.99 1.53 24.50
N THR A 216 -12.30 2.32 23.70
CA THR A 216 -11.09 3.07 24.11
C THR A 216 -11.46 4.41 24.75
N ASP A 217 -10.48 5.18 25.24
CA ASP A 217 -10.75 6.44 25.95
C ASP A 217 -11.50 7.42 25.03
N ALA A 218 -12.72 7.81 25.44
CA ALA A 218 -13.63 8.65 24.65
C ALA A 218 -13.09 10.07 24.38
N GLN A 219 -12.01 10.49 25.07
CA GLN A 219 -11.36 11.77 24.82
C GLN A 219 -10.24 11.71 23.79
N THR A 220 -9.81 10.51 23.40
CA THR A 220 -8.70 10.29 22.49
C THR A 220 -9.19 10.27 21.04
N ARG A 221 -8.64 11.14 20.19
CA ARG A 221 -8.96 11.18 18.76
C ARG A 221 -7.95 10.35 18.00
N PHE A 222 -8.40 9.19 17.52
CA PHE A 222 -7.54 8.35 16.69
C PHE A 222 -7.52 8.82 15.23
N THR A 223 -6.36 8.73 14.59
CA THR A 223 -6.17 8.99 13.16
C THR A 223 -5.33 7.87 12.55
N ALA A 224 -5.76 7.37 11.40
CA ALA A 224 -4.95 6.42 10.63
C ALA A 224 -3.88 7.20 9.85
N LYS A 225 -2.64 6.72 9.82
CA LYS A 225 -1.54 7.27 9.01
C LYS A 225 -1.37 6.55 7.68
N TRP A 226 -1.56 5.25 7.73
CA TRP A 226 -1.56 4.40 6.54
C TRP A 226 -2.31 3.10 6.81
N VAL A 227 -2.74 2.48 5.71
CA VAL A 227 -3.25 1.11 5.64
C VAL A 227 -2.36 0.37 4.66
N SER A 228 -2.01 -0.88 4.94
CA SER A 228 -1.34 -1.75 3.99
C SER A 228 -2.18 -2.96 3.66
N LYS A 229 -2.04 -3.45 2.43
CA LYS A 229 -2.64 -4.68 1.94
C LYS A 229 -1.54 -5.53 1.33
N VAL A 230 -1.37 -6.76 1.82
CA VAL A 230 -0.48 -7.74 1.20
C VAL A 230 -1.29 -8.80 0.48
N THR A 231 -0.76 -9.31 -0.61
CA THR A 231 -1.33 -10.43 -1.35
C THR A 231 -0.21 -11.34 -1.81
N CYS A 232 -0.30 -12.63 -1.48
CA CYS A 232 0.64 -13.67 -1.90
C CYS A 232 -0.08 -14.62 -2.85
N VAL A 233 0.35 -14.60 -4.11
CA VAL A 233 -0.20 -15.43 -5.19
C VAL A 233 0.76 -16.57 -5.47
N VAL A 234 0.26 -17.80 -5.50
CA VAL A 234 1.03 -18.98 -5.93
C VAL A 234 1.13 -18.97 -7.46
N LYS A 235 2.33 -18.76 -7.99
CA LYS A 235 2.62 -18.57 -9.43
C LYS A 235 2.12 -19.71 -10.30
N SER A 236 2.34 -20.95 -9.87
CA SER A 236 1.98 -22.16 -10.63
C SER A 236 0.47 -22.33 -10.83
N ARG A 237 -0.35 -21.73 -9.95
CA ARG A 237 -1.81 -21.87 -9.96
C ARG A 237 -2.56 -20.56 -10.19
N GLY A 238 -1.91 -19.41 -10.03
CA GLY A 238 -2.53 -18.09 -10.08
C GLY A 238 -3.56 -17.85 -8.96
N VAL A 239 -3.43 -18.58 -7.84
CA VAL A 239 -4.37 -18.52 -6.72
C VAL A 239 -3.79 -17.66 -5.60
N VAL A 240 -4.61 -16.77 -5.04
CA VAL A 240 -4.29 -16.05 -3.81
C VAL A 240 -4.39 -17.05 -2.65
N GLU A 241 -3.26 -17.41 -2.07
CA GLU A 241 -3.24 -18.22 -0.85
C GLU A 241 -3.36 -17.34 0.39
N PHE A 242 -2.72 -16.18 0.34
CA PHE A 242 -2.69 -15.26 1.46
C PHE A 242 -3.06 -13.85 1.03
N LYS A 243 -3.95 -13.24 1.81
CA LYS A 243 -4.32 -11.83 1.70
C LYS A 243 -4.47 -11.30 3.12
N GLY A 244 -3.83 -10.17 3.40
CA GLY A 244 -3.88 -9.59 4.74
C GLY A 244 -3.78 -8.08 4.71
N TYR A 245 -4.15 -7.48 5.84
CA TYR A 245 -4.24 -6.04 6.00
C TYR A 245 -3.60 -5.60 7.32
N ALA A 246 -2.99 -4.43 7.34
CA ALA A 246 -2.54 -3.77 8.56
C ALA A 246 -2.78 -2.27 8.47
N ALA A 247 -2.76 -1.58 9.62
CA ALA A 247 -2.88 -0.14 9.67
C ALA A 247 -2.02 0.41 10.81
N MET A 248 -1.53 1.63 10.63
CA MET A 248 -0.91 2.41 11.70
C MET A 248 -1.86 3.51 12.13
N ILE A 249 -2.20 3.52 13.42
CA ILE A 249 -3.19 4.40 14.02
C ILE A 249 -2.50 5.15 15.17
N GLU A 250 -2.61 6.48 15.15
CA GLU A 250 -2.11 7.38 16.19
C GLU A 250 -3.27 8.02 16.96
N SER A 251 -2.99 8.50 18.16
CA SER A 251 -3.93 9.04 19.16
C SER A 251 -3.67 10.49 19.52
#